data_AF-U9UIT1-F1
#
_entry.id   AF-U9UIT1-F1
#
_cell.length_a   1.000
_cell.length_b   1.000
_cell.length_c   1.000
_cell.angle_alpha   90.00
_cell.angle_beta   90.00
_cell.angle_gamma   90.00
#
_symmetry.space_group_name_H-M   'P 1'
#
loop_
_entity.id
_entity.type
_entity.pdbx_description
1 polymer ?
#
loop_
_entity_poly.entity_id
_entity_poly.type
_entity_poly.pdbx_seq_one_letter_code
_entity_poly.pdbx_strand_id
1 'polypeptide(L)'
;MSVQSKLNIFLNLIDYRNIYQLPYNNNAQTLATTIRDKRLTGKGLIKQNIKREAHRLQLYRTYRLQNYTTHRLQLLQTHRLRLYNRLFSKHIINLATTYVWRRRLTSTQRNRFINLANNANNIRFTNNLSTIDQIARLATPQITDNPLDDDFFNGAGNFCNNNNSLDSLILPAGCLGSSSSFP
;
A
#
# COMPACT_ATOMS: atom_id res chain seq x y z
N MET A 1 -13.47 -28.01 -19.83
CA MET A 1 -12.40 -27.14 -20.37
C MET A 1 -11.19 -27.17 -19.45
N SER A 2 -10.04 -27.62 -19.95
CA SER A 2 -8.80 -27.77 -19.17
C SER A 2 -8.23 -26.41 -18.71
N VAL A 3 -7.39 -26.43 -17.68
CA VAL A 3 -6.68 -25.22 -17.21
C VAL A 3 -5.86 -24.59 -18.34
N GLN A 4 -5.20 -25.41 -19.15
CA GLN A 4 -4.40 -24.94 -20.29
C GLN A 4 -5.26 -24.24 -21.35
N SER A 5 -6.41 -24.80 -21.69
CA SER A 5 -7.34 -24.19 -22.64
C SER A 5 -7.86 -22.83 -22.12
N LYS A 6 -8.19 -22.74 -20.82
CA LYS A 6 -8.57 -21.48 -20.17
C LYS A 6 -7.45 -20.43 -20.24
N LEU A 7 -6.21 -20.85 -19.98
CA LEU A 7 -5.04 -19.98 -20.05
C LEU A 7 -4.81 -19.47 -21.48
N ASN A 8 -4.87 -20.35 -22.48
CA ASN A 8 -4.69 -19.96 -23.88
C ASN A 8 -5.75 -18.97 -24.34
N ILE A 9 -7.03 -19.21 -23.99
CA ILE A 9 -8.12 -18.27 -24.28
C ILE A 9 -7.84 -16.92 -23.61
N PHE A 10 -7.43 -16.91 -22.35
CA PHE A 10 -7.12 -15.67 -21.65
C PHE A 10 -5.96 -14.92 -22.32
N LEU A 11 -4.85 -15.59 -22.62
CA LEU A 11 -3.68 -14.98 -23.28
C LEU A 11 -4.00 -14.40 -24.66
N ASN A 12 -4.93 -15.01 -25.41
CA ASN A 12 -5.38 -14.51 -26.70
C ASN A 12 -6.29 -13.28 -26.61
N LEU A 13 -6.93 -13.04 -25.46
CA LEU A 13 -7.85 -11.92 -25.25
C LEU A 13 -7.19 -10.69 -24.63
N ILE A 14 -6.05 -10.87 -23.96
CA ILE A 14 -5.33 -9.80 -23.26
C ILE A 14 -4.76 -8.80 -24.27
N ASP A 15 -4.97 -7.51 -24.00
CA ASP A 15 -4.21 -6.46 -24.68
C ASP A 15 -2.83 -6.29 -24.03
N TYR A 16 -1.79 -6.73 -24.74
CA TYR A 16 -0.42 -6.66 -24.27
C TYR A 16 0.09 -5.22 -24.09
N ARG A 17 -0.49 -4.22 -24.77
CA ARG A 17 -0.13 -2.81 -24.58
C ARG A 17 -0.41 -2.38 -23.14
N ASN A 18 -1.58 -2.77 -22.60
CA ASN A 18 -1.97 -2.52 -21.22
C ASN A 18 -1.09 -3.30 -20.22
N ILE A 19 -0.63 -4.49 -20.61
CA ILE A 19 0.26 -5.28 -19.75
C ILE A 19 1.65 -4.66 -19.63
N TYR A 20 2.17 -4.10 -20.73
CA TYR A 20 3.51 -3.51 -20.79
C TYR A 20 3.58 -2.08 -20.26
N GLN A 21 2.44 -1.43 -20.05
CA GLN A 21 2.38 -0.09 -19.48
C GLN A 21 2.87 -0.09 -18.03
N LEU A 22 3.79 0.81 -17.71
CA LEU A 22 4.25 0.98 -16.34
C LEU A 22 3.15 1.64 -15.50
N PRO A 23 2.86 1.12 -14.30
CA PRO A 23 1.83 1.69 -13.44
C PRO A 23 2.20 3.12 -13.03
N TYR A 24 1.17 3.95 -12.81
CA TYR A 24 1.30 5.34 -12.38
C TYR A 24 2.25 6.18 -13.26
N ASN A 25 2.22 5.95 -14.58
CA ASN A 25 3.08 6.67 -15.54
C ASN A 25 4.58 6.59 -15.19
N ASN A 26 5.02 5.44 -14.66
CA ASN A 26 6.40 5.25 -14.19
C ASN A 26 6.81 6.16 -13.01
N ASN A 27 5.84 6.73 -12.28
CA ASN A 27 6.09 7.52 -11.09
C ASN A 27 6.26 6.59 -9.87
N ALA A 28 7.52 6.39 -9.45
CA ALA A 28 7.87 5.56 -8.31
C ALA A 28 7.32 6.10 -6.98
N GLN A 29 7.14 7.41 -6.85
CA GLN A 29 6.67 8.05 -5.62
C GLN A 29 5.17 7.82 -5.42
N THR A 30 4.35 8.05 -6.46
CA THR A 30 2.93 7.69 -6.44
C THR A 30 2.74 6.19 -6.23
N LEU A 31 3.61 5.37 -6.83
CA LEU A 31 3.58 3.94 -6.60
C LEU A 31 3.84 3.62 -5.12
N ALA A 32 4.90 4.18 -4.52
CA ALA A 32 5.30 3.97 -3.13
C ALA A 32 4.19 4.30 -2.12
N THR A 33 3.44 5.39 -2.32
CA THR A 33 2.35 5.79 -1.42
C THR A 33 1.15 4.84 -1.46
N THR A 34 0.94 4.15 -2.59
CA THR A 34 -0.23 3.25 -2.77
C THR A 34 -0.03 1.83 -2.20
N ILE A 35 1.17 1.48 -1.75
CA ILE A 35 1.51 0.10 -1.38
C ILE A 35 1.56 -0.06 0.13
N ARG A 36 0.69 -0.94 0.65
CA ARG A 36 0.70 -1.34 2.06
C ARG A 36 1.59 -2.57 2.27
N ASP A 37 2.58 -2.43 3.16
CA ASP A 37 3.51 -3.39 3.80
C ASP A 37 4.24 -4.44 2.95
N LYS A 38 3.85 -4.60 1.69
CA LYS A 38 4.36 -5.64 0.82
C LYS A 38 5.51 -5.09 -0.02
N ARG A 39 6.64 -5.81 -0.02
CA ARG A 39 7.74 -5.53 -0.95
C ARG A 39 7.26 -5.75 -2.39
N LEU A 40 7.45 -4.74 -3.24
CA LEU A 40 7.18 -4.88 -4.66
C LEU A 40 8.23 -5.72 -5.34
N THR A 41 7.82 -6.35 -6.44
CA THR A 41 8.72 -6.95 -7.43
C THR A 41 8.24 -6.58 -8.82
N GLY A 42 9.14 -6.52 -9.81
CA GLY A 42 8.73 -6.27 -11.21
C GLY A 42 7.68 -7.27 -11.71
N LYS A 43 7.82 -8.55 -11.35
CA LYS A 43 6.80 -9.59 -11.63
C LYS A 43 5.47 -9.31 -10.92
N GLY A 44 5.52 -8.74 -9.70
CA GLY A 44 4.35 -8.31 -8.96
C GLY A 44 3.58 -7.17 -9.64
N LEU A 45 4.28 -6.21 -10.23
CA LEU A 45 3.67 -5.13 -11.01
C LEU A 45 2.99 -5.66 -12.29
N ILE A 46 3.65 -6.57 -13.02
CA ILE A 46 3.03 -7.26 -14.17
C ILE A 46 1.77 -8.03 -13.77
N LYS A 47 1.81 -8.70 -12.61
CA LYS A 47 0.63 -9.37 -12.07
C LYS A 47 -0.54 -8.40 -11.82
N GLN A 48 -0.26 -7.18 -11.36
CA GLN A 48 -1.29 -6.16 -11.17
C GLN A 48 -1.86 -5.70 -12.52
N ASN A 49 -1.03 -5.47 -13.54
CA ASN A 49 -1.51 -5.12 -14.88
C ASN A 49 -2.39 -6.23 -15.47
N ILE A 50 -1.99 -7.50 -15.33
CA ILE A 50 -2.79 -8.65 -15.79
C ILE A 50 -4.13 -8.72 -15.06
N LYS A 51 -4.19 -8.40 -13.76
CA LYS A 51 -5.46 -8.31 -13.02
C LYS A 51 -6.35 -7.18 -13.53
N ARG A 52 -5.78 -5.99 -13.80
CA ARG A 52 -6.53 -4.85 -14.36
C ARG A 52 -7.11 -5.20 -15.73
N GLU A 53 -6.32 -5.86 -16.57
CA GLU A 53 -6.75 -6.26 -17.90
C GLU A 53 -7.80 -7.39 -17.87
N ALA A 54 -7.65 -8.36 -16.97
CA ALA A 54 -8.68 -9.34 -16.68
C ALA A 54 -10.01 -8.68 -16.29
N HIS A 55 -9.96 -7.66 -15.43
CA HIS A 55 -11.14 -6.90 -15.01
C HIS A 55 -11.74 -6.10 -16.18
N ARG A 56 -10.91 -5.46 -17.02
CA ARG A 56 -11.37 -4.77 -18.24
C ARG A 56 -12.15 -5.72 -19.16
N LEU A 57 -11.60 -6.91 -19.41
CA LEU A 57 -12.27 -7.94 -20.21
C LEU A 57 -13.59 -8.40 -19.57
N GLN A 58 -13.65 -8.46 -18.24
CA GLN A 58 -14.88 -8.77 -17.50
C GLN A 58 -15.96 -7.74 -17.77
N LEU A 59 -15.64 -6.46 -17.59
CA LEU A 59 -16.58 -5.35 -17.79
C LEU A 59 -17.10 -5.30 -19.23
N TYR A 60 -16.20 -5.44 -20.21
CA TYR A 60 -16.58 -5.41 -21.63
C TYR A 60 -17.62 -6.49 -21.97
N ARG A 61 -17.47 -7.71 -21.41
CA ARG A 61 -18.46 -8.77 -21.62
C ARG A 61 -19.76 -8.51 -20.87
N THR A 62 -19.71 -7.98 -19.65
CA THR A 62 -20.92 -7.65 -18.87
C THR A 62 -21.76 -6.61 -19.60
N TYR A 63 -21.13 -5.52 -20.09
CA TYR A 63 -21.80 -4.48 -20.87
C TYR A 63 -22.45 -5.06 -22.13
N ARG A 64 -21.71 -5.88 -22.89
CA ARG A 64 -22.26 -6.54 -24.09
C ARG A 64 -23.46 -7.42 -23.78
N LEU A 65 -23.50 -8.09 -22.62
CA LEU A 65 -24.61 -8.98 -22.24
C LEU A 65 -25.85 -8.21 -21.75
N GLN A 66 -25.69 -6.99 -21.23
CA GLN A 66 -26.80 -6.15 -20.77
C GLN A 66 -27.61 -5.57 -21.94
N ASN A 67 -26.97 -5.30 -23.09
CA ASN A 67 -27.63 -4.71 -24.27
C ASN A 67 -28.58 -5.65 -25.05
N TYR A 68 -28.87 -6.87 -24.54
CA TYR A 68 -29.74 -7.85 -25.22
C TYR A 68 -30.94 -8.31 -24.35
N THR A 69 -31.36 -7.55 -23.32
CA THR A 69 -32.21 -8.08 -22.24
C THR A 69 -33.65 -8.44 -22.61
N THR A 70 -33.98 -9.73 -22.45
CA THR A 70 -35.29 -10.29 -22.09
C THR A 70 -35.14 -11.07 -20.76
N HIS A 71 -36.21 -11.24 -19.97
CA HIS A 71 -36.16 -11.87 -18.62
C HIS A 71 -35.51 -13.27 -18.56
N ARG A 72 -35.64 -14.09 -19.61
CA ARG A 72 -35.00 -15.43 -19.73
C ARG A 72 -33.46 -15.37 -19.76
N LEU A 73 -32.87 -14.23 -20.13
CA LEU A 73 -31.42 -14.05 -20.21
C LEU A 73 -30.78 -13.69 -18.86
N GLN A 74 -31.54 -13.24 -17.85
CA GLN A 74 -31.00 -12.92 -16.52
C GLN A 74 -30.43 -14.16 -15.80
N LEU A 75 -31.10 -15.31 -15.92
CA LEU A 75 -30.63 -16.58 -15.34
C LEU A 75 -29.38 -17.12 -16.06
N LEU A 76 -29.29 -16.92 -17.38
CA LEU A 76 -28.10 -17.27 -18.18
C LEU A 76 -26.92 -16.32 -17.91
N GLN A 77 -27.19 -15.04 -17.64
CA GLN A 77 -26.19 -14.04 -17.27
C GLN A 77 -25.50 -14.40 -15.94
N THR A 78 -26.25 -14.82 -14.90
CA THR A 78 -25.67 -15.22 -13.61
C THR A 78 -24.79 -16.48 -13.73
N HIS A 79 -25.21 -17.46 -14.52
CA HIS A 79 -24.39 -18.65 -14.81
C HIS A 79 -23.12 -18.33 -15.62
N ARG A 80 -23.21 -17.46 -16.63
CA ARG A 80 -22.06 -17.02 -17.43
C ARG A 80 -21.08 -16.18 -16.61
N LEU A 81 -21.56 -15.33 -15.71
CA LEU A 81 -20.73 -14.56 -14.78
C LEU A 81 -19.96 -15.49 -13.81
N ARG A 82 -20.60 -16.55 -13.29
CA ARG A 82 -19.94 -17.60 -12.49
C ARG A 82 -18.85 -18.34 -13.28
N LEU A 83 -19.13 -18.71 -14.54
CA LEU A 83 -18.15 -19.31 -15.43
C LEU A 83 -16.96 -18.37 -15.69
N TYR A 84 -17.21 -17.07 -15.80
CA TYR A 84 -16.19 -16.06 -16.00
C TYR A 84 -15.30 -15.86 -14.76
N ASN A 85 -15.89 -15.80 -13.56
CA ASN A 85 -15.12 -15.79 -12.31
C ASN A 85 -14.19 -17.02 -12.18
N ARG A 86 -14.56 -18.16 -12.79
CA ARG A 86 -13.68 -19.34 -12.91
C ARG A 86 -12.59 -19.20 -13.98
N LEU A 87 -12.86 -18.52 -15.09
CA LEU A 87 -11.87 -18.26 -16.16
C LEU A 87 -10.78 -17.28 -15.71
N PHE A 88 -11.14 -16.27 -14.92
CA PHE A 88 -10.21 -15.26 -14.39
C PHE A 88 -9.80 -15.57 -12.94
N SER A 89 -9.84 -16.85 -12.59
CA SER A 89 -9.42 -17.30 -11.27
C SER A 89 -7.98 -16.91 -10.98
N LYS A 90 -7.67 -16.75 -9.68
CA LYS A 90 -6.33 -16.45 -9.17
C LYS A 90 -5.26 -17.36 -9.78
N HIS A 91 -5.60 -18.62 -10.06
CA HIS A 91 -4.71 -19.60 -10.67
C HIS A 91 -4.35 -19.23 -12.13
N ILE A 92 -5.34 -18.92 -12.98
CA ILE A 92 -5.11 -18.50 -14.37
C ILE A 92 -4.29 -17.19 -14.42
N ILE A 93 -4.58 -16.24 -13.53
CA ILE A 93 -3.80 -15.00 -13.42
C ILE A 93 -2.34 -15.29 -13.06
N ASN A 94 -2.07 -16.21 -12.14
CA ASN A 94 -0.71 -16.59 -11.75
C ASN A 94 0.05 -17.27 -12.90
N LEU A 95 -0.62 -18.16 -13.65
CA LEU A 95 -0.03 -18.82 -14.82
C LEU A 95 0.27 -17.81 -15.92
N ALA A 96 -0.69 -16.95 -16.26
CA ALA A 96 -0.50 -15.89 -17.25
C ALA A 96 0.63 -14.94 -16.85
N THR A 97 0.69 -14.55 -15.57
CA THR A 97 1.79 -13.73 -15.03
C THR A 97 3.14 -14.39 -15.27
N THR A 98 3.25 -15.69 -14.97
CA THR A 98 4.51 -16.42 -15.16
C THR A 98 4.86 -16.57 -16.63
N TYR A 99 3.87 -16.86 -17.48
CA TYR A 99 4.05 -16.95 -18.93
C TYR A 99 4.54 -15.62 -19.51
N VAL A 100 3.82 -14.53 -19.25
CA VAL A 100 4.18 -13.19 -19.76
C VAL A 100 5.56 -12.77 -19.28
N TRP A 101 5.81 -12.90 -17.97
CA TRP A 101 7.09 -12.53 -17.36
C TRP A 101 8.29 -13.26 -17.99
N ARG A 102 8.16 -14.57 -18.22
CA ARG A 102 9.25 -15.40 -18.73
C ARG A 102 9.40 -15.33 -20.26
N ARG A 103 8.28 -15.34 -20.99
CA ARG A 103 8.25 -15.60 -22.44
C ARG A 103 7.90 -14.39 -23.31
N ARG A 104 7.25 -13.35 -22.77
CA ARG A 104 6.70 -12.23 -23.57
C ARG A 104 7.34 -10.88 -23.28
N LEU A 105 8.08 -10.74 -22.18
CA LEU A 105 8.85 -9.53 -21.89
C LEU A 105 10.29 -9.70 -22.34
N THR A 106 10.80 -8.68 -23.02
CA THR A 106 12.24 -8.52 -23.27
C THR A 106 12.97 -8.22 -21.96
N SER A 107 14.29 -8.42 -21.94
CA SER A 107 15.12 -8.07 -20.78
C SER A 107 15.01 -6.58 -20.43
N THR A 108 15.01 -5.69 -21.42
CA THR A 108 14.83 -4.25 -21.21
C THR A 108 13.48 -3.92 -20.57
N GLN A 109 12.39 -4.52 -21.06
CA GLN A 109 11.07 -4.32 -20.45
C GLN A 109 11.04 -4.83 -19.01
N ARG A 110 11.58 -6.03 -18.73
CA ARG A 110 11.68 -6.56 -17.36
C ARG A 110 12.46 -5.62 -16.44
N ASN A 111 13.59 -5.11 -16.91
CA ASN A 111 14.42 -4.19 -16.14
C ASN A 111 13.67 -2.90 -15.80
N ARG A 112 12.85 -2.35 -16.71
CA ARG A 112 12.00 -1.19 -16.40
C ARG A 112 11.05 -1.46 -15.22
N PHE A 113 10.38 -2.62 -15.22
CA PHE A 113 9.49 -3.00 -14.12
C PHE A 113 10.25 -3.28 -12.81
N ILE A 114 11.45 -3.89 -12.89
CA ILE A 114 12.30 -4.15 -11.72
C ILE A 114 12.77 -2.82 -11.12
N ASN A 115 13.28 -1.91 -11.95
CA ASN A 115 13.77 -0.60 -11.51
C ASN A 115 12.66 0.21 -10.87
N LEU A 116 11.47 0.26 -11.49
CA LEU A 116 10.32 0.94 -10.91
C LEU A 116 9.93 0.36 -9.53
N ALA A 117 9.90 -0.97 -9.41
CA ALA A 117 9.60 -1.62 -8.13
C ALA A 117 10.67 -1.32 -7.07
N ASN A 118 11.95 -1.35 -7.44
CA ASN A 118 13.06 -1.05 -6.54
C ASN A 118 13.04 0.41 -6.09
N ASN A 119 12.85 1.35 -7.01
CA ASN A 119 12.76 2.77 -6.69
C ASN A 119 11.61 3.05 -5.73
N ALA A 120 10.42 2.48 -5.98
CA ALA A 120 9.28 2.65 -5.09
C ALA A 120 9.49 2.01 -3.71
N ASN A 121 10.14 0.82 -3.65
CA ASN A 121 10.52 0.22 -2.38
C ASN A 121 11.52 1.11 -1.62
N ASN A 122 12.55 1.64 -2.29
CA ASN A 122 13.58 2.49 -1.69
C ASN A 122 12.98 3.76 -1.10
N ILE A 123 12.14 4.49 -1.85
CA ILE A 123 11.44 5.68 -1.36
C ILE A 123 10.65 5.36 -0.08
N ARG A 124 9.94 4.23 -0.05
CA ARG A 124 9.20 3.81 1.13
C ARG A 124 10.12 3.55 2.33
N PHE A 125 11.24 2.87 2.12
CA PHE A 125 12.19 2.60 3.20
C PHE A 125 12.86 3.87 3.72
N THR A 126 13.27 4.79 2.84
CA THR A 126 13.87 6.08 3.21
C THR A 126 12.90 6.94 4.02
N ASN A 127 11.65 7.07 3.58
CA ASN A 127 10.65 7.86 4.31
C ASN A 127 10.32 7.26 5.68
N ASN A 128 10.31 5.93 5.80
CA ASN A 128 10.11 5.29 7.08
C ASN A 128 11.31 5.50 8.00
N LEU A 129 12.54 5.51 7.47
CA LEU A 129 13.74 5.73 8.27
C LEU A 129 13.75 7.13 8.90
N SER A 130 13.39 8.18 8.14
CA SER A 130 13.31 9.55 8.68
C SER A 130 12.23 9.70 9.73
N THR A 131 11.06 9.05 9.56
CA THR A 131 9.99 9.08 10.54
C THR A 131 10.36 8.31 11.81
N ILE A 132 11.02 7.15 11.66
CA ILE A 132 11.52 6.37 12.80
C ILE A 132 12.59 7.17 13.56
N ASP A 133 13.52 7.84 12.87
CA ASP A 133 14.51 8.71 13.50
C ASP A 133 13.84 9.86 14.28
N GLN A 134 12.82 10.50 13.68
CA GLN A 134 12.04 11.55 14.35
C GLN A 134 11.29 11.03 15.59
N ILE A 135 10.67 9.84 15.52
CA ILE A 135 10.01 9.22 16.67
C ILE A 135 11.03 8.84 17.75
N ALA A 136 12.19 8.32 17.36
CA ALA A 136 13.25 7.96 18.31
C ALA A 136 13.77 9.19 19.07
N ARG A 137 13.81 10.37 18.42
CA ARG A 137 14.16 11.63 19.07
C ARG A 137 13.12 12.14 20.07
N LEU A 138 11.88 11.66 20.03
CA LEU A 138 10.89 11.99 21.07
C LEU A 138 11.24 11.36 22.42
N ALA A 139 12.01 10.26 22.42
CA ALA A 139 12.46 9.61 23.65
C ALA A 139 13.80 10.17 24.16
N THR A 140 14.46 11.05 23.41
CA THR A 140 15.71 11.69 23.84
C THR A 140 15.40 13.03 24.49
N PRO A 141 15.96 13.32 25.69
CA PRO A 141 15.86 14.64 26.29
C PRO A 141 16.35 15.74 25.33
N GLN A 142 15.53 16.77 25.15
CA GLN A 142 15.84 18.00 24.43
C GLN A 142 16.84 18.84 25.25
N ILE A 143 17.87 19.38 24.62
CA ILE A 143 18.73 20.36 25.29
C ILE A 143 18.01 21.71 25.20
N THR A 144 17.71 22.31 26.35
CA THR A 144 17.05 23.62 26.42
C THR A 144 17.86 24.55 27.33
N ASP A 145 17.87 25.85 27.02
CA ASP A 145 18.55 26.86 27.84
C ASP A 145 17.60 27.50 28.88
N ASN A 146 16.32 27.11 28.87
CA ASN A 146 15.26 27.68 29.69
C ASN A 146 14.63 26.57 30.54
N PRO A 147 14.60 26.71 31.88
CA PRO A 147 14.06 25.68 32.77
C PRO A 147 12.57 25.37 32.52
N LEU A 148 11.77 26.34 32.05
CA LEU A 148 10.38 26.08 31.66
C LEU A 148 10.26 25.16 30.44
N ASP A 149 11.16 25.31 29.47
CA ASP A 149 11.17 24.48 28.27
C ASP A 149 11.73 23.08 28.60
N ASP A 150 12.70 23.00 29.52
CA ASP A 150 13.24 21.75 30.03
C ASP A 150 12.14 20.91 30.68
N ASP A 151 11.38 21.51 31.61
CA ASP A 151 10.28 20.85 32.30
C ASP A 151 9.17 20.42 31.34
N PHE A 152 8.89 21.21 30.29
CA PHE A 152 7.84 20.91 29.32
C PHE A 152 8.22 19.80 28.33
N PHE A 153 9.45 19.83 27.78
CA PHE A 153 9.88 18.89 26.75
C PHE A 153 10.50 17.61 27.32
N ASN A 154 11.14 17.68 28.49
CA ASN A 154 11.85 16.55 29.11
C ASN A 154 11.09 15.98 30.31
N GLY A 155 10.05 16.68 30.76
CA GLY A 155 9.37 16.38 32.02
C GLY A 155 10.24 16.76 33.21
N ALA A 156 9.70 16.57 34.42
CA ALA A 156 10.50 16.71 35.63
C ALA A 156 11.58 15.61 35.62
N GLY A 157 12.85 16.00 35.46
CA GLY A 157 13.99 15.09 35.30
C GLY A 157 14.25 14.12 36.46
N ASN A 158 13.41 14.12 37.51
CA ASN A 158 13.61 13.31 38.69
C ASN A 158 12.30 12.98 39.45
N PHE A 159 11.48 12.07 38.92
CA PHE A 159 10.43 11.43 39.73
C PHE A 159 11.01 10.47 40.79
N CYS A 160 12.29 10.12 40.67
CA CYS A 160 13.03 9.22 41.55
C CYS A 160 14.03 9.99 42.42
N ASN A 161 13.58 11.04 43.11
CA ASN A 161 14.37 11.50 44.24
C ASN A 161 14.28 10.37 45.29
N ASN A 162 15.38 9.66 45.54
CA ASN A 162 15.47 8.54 46.51
C ASN A 162 15.20 8.97 47.98
N ASN A 163 14.77 10.20 48.18
CA ASN A 163 14.19 10.65 49.42
C ASN A 163 12.72 10.29 49.33
N ASN A 164 12.28 9.31 50.13
CA ASN A 164 10.90 8.79 50.24
C ASN A 164 9.82 9.85 50.61
N SER A 165 9.97 11.10 50.18
CA SER A 165 8.98 12.16 50.28
C SER A 165 7.97 12.01 49.13
N LEU A 166 6.70 12.02 49.50
CA LEU A 166 5.55 12.03 48.59
C LEU A 166 5.45 13.32 47.75
N ASP A 167 6.32 14.31 47.97
CA ASP A 167 6.29 15.61 47.30
C ASP A 167 6.59 15.52 45.78
N SER A 168 7.22 14.45 45.29
CA SER A 168 7.49 14.24 43.86
C SER A 168 6.30 13.67 43.07
N LEU A 169 5.20 13.28 43.73
CA LEU A 169 3.97 12.75 43.11
C LEU A 169 2.93 13.83 42.78
N ILE A 170 3.19 15.09 43.16
CA ILE A 170 2.31 16.19 42.84
C ILE A 170 2.65 16.66 41.42
N LEU A 171 1.91 16.13 40.45
CA LEU A 171 1.88 16.63 39.07
C LEU A 171 1.65 18.16 39.06
N PRO A 172 2.05 18.89 37.99
CA PRO A 172 1.74 20.30 37.85
C PRO A 172 0.22 20.46 37.67
N ALA A 173 -0.51 20.49 38.79
CA ALA A 173 -1.85 21.03 38.84
C ALA A 173 -1.69 22.53 38.57
N GLY A 174 -2.12 22.96 37.40
CA GLY A 174 -2.07 24.34 36.99
C GLY A 174 -2.59 25.28 38.08
N CYS A 175 -1.80 26.31 38.35
CA CYS A 175 -2.29 27.67 38.56
C CYS A 175 -3.53 27.83 39.46
N LEU A 176 -3.33 27.91 40.78
CA LEU A 176 -4.17 28.73 41.66
C LEU A 176 -3.29 29.42 42.69
N GLY A 177 -2.57 30.44 42.23
CA GLY A 177 -2.05 31.48 43.10
C GLY A 177 -3.18 32.45 43.43
N SER A 178 -3.59 32.52 44.69
CA SER A 178 -4.11 33.76 45.26
C SER A 178 -4.08 33.69 46.78
N SER A 179 -2.96 34.14 47.35
CA SER A 179 -2.96 34.82 48.64
C SER A 179 -1.89 35.92 48.61
N SER A 180 -2.16 36.98 47.85
CA SER A 180 -1.56 38.30 48.09
C SER A 180 -2.49 39.09 48.99
N SER A 181 -2.14 39.20 50.27
CA SER A 181 -2.61 40.29 51.13
C SER A 181 -1.82 41.56 50.77
N PHE A 182 -2.50 42.62 50.35
CA PHE A 182 -1.94 43.97 50.19
C PHE A 182 -2.35 44.86 51.37
N PRO A 183 -1.49 45.77 51.85
CA PRO A 183 -1.93 47.03 52.45
C PRO A 183 -2.55 47.96 51.40
#